data_AF-A0A923DXR2-F1
#
_entry.id   AF-A0A923DXR2-F1
#
_cell.length_a   1.000
_cell.length_b   1.000
_cell.length_c   1.000
_cell.angle_alpha   90.00
_cell.angle_beta   90.00
_cell.angle_gamma   90.00
#
_symmetry.space_group_name_H-M   'P 1'
#
loop_
_entity.id
_entity.type
_entity.pdbx_description
1 polymer ?
#
loop_
_entity_poly.entity_id
_entity_poly.type
_entity_poly.pdbx_seq_one_letter_code
_entity_poly.pdbx_strand_id
1 'polypeptide(L)'
;MRKLKNLLPLIAIVLGLSLAFTQSAFKFSDKKRSTQYFKYTGTTFNETNYRDIDNWEYVTDPEEVSCIGETNICVLSVDSDNLTAPGTMLEKLDDFFNTELASPNEVNDYVTDDDHIVAQQN
;
A
#
# COMPACT_ATOMS: atom_id res chain seq x y z
N MET A 1 46.98 15.22 -45.99
CA MET A 1 45.85 15.17 -45.02
C MET A 1 44.60 15.86 -45.59
N ARG A 2 43.75 15.18 -46.38
CA ARG A 2 42.53 15.79 -46.98
C ARG A 2 41.27 14.93 -46.98
N LYS A 3 41.26 13.71 -46.42
CA LYS A 3 40.11 12.80 -46.50
C LYS A 3 39.28 12.64 -45.21
N LEU A 4 39.66 13.29 -44.11
CA LEU A 4 38.95 13.20 -42.82
C LEU A 4 37.78 14.19 -42.64
N LYS A 5 37.62 15.16 -43.55
CA LYS A 5 36.62 16.25 -43.40
C LYS A 5 35.19 15.85 -43.80
N ASN A 6 35.02 14.74 -44.52
CA ASN A 6 33.72 14.26 -44.99
C ASN A 6 33.11 13.14 -44.13
N LEU A 7 33.82 12.66 -43.09
CA LEU A 7 33.35 11.58 -42.21
C LEU A 7 32.65 12.09 -40.93
N LEU A 8 32.82 13.37 -40.60
CA LEU A 8 32.21 14.00 -39.42
C LEU A 8 30.67 14.11 -39.47
N PRO A 9 30.01 14.41 -40.61
CA PRO A 9 28.55 14.59 -40.60
C PRO A 9 27.77 13.27 -40.48
N LEU A 10 28.38 12.12 -40.79
CA LEU A 10 27.73 10.81 -40.66
C LEU A 10 27.64 10.31 -39.22
N ILE A 11 28.61 10.65 -38.37
CA ILE A 11 28.63 10.23 -36.95
C ILE A 11 27.59 11.02 -36.14
N ALA A 12 27.36 12.29 -36.47
CA ALA A 12 26.39 13.15 -35.79
C ALA A 12 24.93 12.70 -36.02
N ILE A 13 24.61 12.12 -37.18
CA ILE A 13 23.25 11.63 -37.50
C ILE A 13 22.93 10.35 -36.72
N VAL A 14 23.93 9.47 -36.51
CA VAL A 14 23.75 8.22 -35.74
C VAL A 14 23.63 8.49 -34.23
N LEU A 15 24.35 9.50 -33.71
CA LEU A 15 24.24 9.91 -32.30
C LEU A 15 22.96 10.72 -32.01
N GLY A 16 22.39 11.41 -33.01
CA GLY A 16 21.12 12.13 -32.85
C GLY A 16 19.89 11.21 -32.79
N LEU A 17 19.93 10.06 -33.48
CA LEU A 17 18.84 9.09 -33.52
C LEU A 17 18.80 8.13 -32.32
N SER A 18 19.89 7.99 -31.56
CA SER A 18 19.93 7.14 -30.35
C SER A 18 19.38 7.81 -29.09
N LEU A 19 19.26 9.15 -29.08
CA LEU A 19 18.71 9.91 -27.94
C LEU A 19 17.17 10.01 -27.94
N ALA A 20 16.51 9.66 -29.04
CA ALA A 20 15.04 9.72 -29.16
C ALA A 20 14.32 8.45 -28.66
N PHE A 21 15.05 7.35 -28.42
CA PHE A 21 14.45 6.07 -28.03
C PHE A 21 14.63 5.67 -26.56
N THR A 22 15.33 6.46 -25.75
CA THR A 22 15.51 6.14 -24.32
C THR A 22 14.33 6.54 -23.43
N GLN A 23 13.35 7.28 -23.95
CA GLN A 23 12.17 7.68 -23.16
C GLN A 23 11.01 6.66 -23.19
N SER A 24 11.14 5.54 -23.90
CA SER A 24 10.03 4.59 -24.13
C SER A 24 10.12 3.29 -23.31
N ALA A 25 10.76 3.28 -22.14
CA ALA A 25 10.84 2.06 -21.32
C ALA A 25 10.59 2.23 -19.81
N PHE A 26 10.48 3.44 -19.27
CA PHE A 26 10.05 3.63 -17.88
C PHE A 26 8.62 4.15 -17.85
N LYS A 27 7.69 3.36 -18.39
CA LYS A 27 6.36 3.37 -17.82
C LYS A 27 6.50 2.61 -16.52
N PHE A 28 6.87 3.31 -15.44
CA PHE A 28 6.58 2.85 -14.10
C PHE A 28 5.08 2.56 -14.14
N SER A 29 4.74 1.29 -14.32
CA SER A 29 3.43 0.84 -13.94
C SER A 29 3.53 0.94 -12.44
N ASP A 30 3.07 2.06 -11.88
CA ASP A 30 2.57 2.07 -10.53
C ASP A 30 1.63 0.87 -10.49
N LYS A 31 2.14 -0.28 -10.01
CA LYS A 31 1.27 -1.35 -9.57
C LYS A 31 0.38 -0.61 -8.60
N LYS A 32 -0.89 -0.40 -8.97
CA LYS A 32 -1.87 0.15 -8.04
C LYS A 32 -1.80 -0.78 -6.84
N ARG A 33 -1.12 -0.34 -5.77
CA ARG A 33 -1.08 -1.02 -4.49
C ARG A 33 -2.53 -1.25 -4.14
N SER A 34 -2.92 -2.52 -4.02
CA SER A 34 -4.33 -2.84 -3.82
C SER A 34 -4.59 -2.75 -2.34
N THR A 35 -5.08 -1.60 -1.88
CA THR A 35 -5.45 -1.42 -0.48
C THR A 35 -6.60 -2.37 -0.13
N GLN A 36 -6.44 -3.08 0.98
CA GLN A 36 -7.48 -3.91 1.60
C GLN A 36 -8.06 -3.16 2.79
N TYR A 37 -9.34 -3.37 3.07
CA TYR A 37 -10.04 -2.63 4.12
C TYR A 37 -10.62 -3.59 5.16
N PHE A 38 -10.51 -3.19 6.42
CA PHE A 38 -10.98 -3.96 7.56
C PHE A 38 -11.78 -3.05 8.48
N LYS A 39 -13.04 -3.42 8.70
CA LYS A 39 -13.92 -2.74 9.63
C LYS A 39 -13.66 -3.26 11.03
N TYR A 40 -13.47 -2.35 11.98
CA TYR A 40 -13.43 -2.67 13.40
C TYR A 40 -14.86 -2.79 13.96
N THR A 41 -15.15 -3.91 14.62
CA THR A 41 -16.45 -4.23 15.22
C THR A 41 -16.40 -4.30 16.75
N GLY A 42 -15.22 -4.16 17.35
CA GLY A 42 -15.03 -4.16 18.80
C GLY A 42 -15.65 -2.94 19.48
N THR A 43 -16.16 -3.14 20.70
CA THR A 43 -16.84 -2.08 21.46
C THR A 43 -15.90 -1.10 22.17
N THR A 44 -14.64 -1.49 22.37
CA THR A 44 -13.63 -0.70 23.07
C THR A 44 -12.34 -0.68 22.27
N PHE A 45 -11.69 0.47 22.17
CA PHE A 45 -10.44 0.62 21.43
C PHE A 45 -9.24 0.56 22.40
N ASN A 46 -8.66 -0.62 22.55
CA ASN A 46 -7.42 -0.86 23.32
C ASN A 46 -6.65 -2.03 22.71
N GLU A 47 -5.40 -2.21 23.15
CA GLU A 47 -4.48 -3.19 22.56
C GLU A 47 -5.01 -4.61 22.54
N THR A 48 -5.70 -5.03 23.59
CA THR A 48 -6.28 -6.36 23.64
C THR A 48 -7.36 -6.55 22.58
N ASN A 49 -8.20 -5.54 22.33
CA ASN A 49 -9.33 -5.69 21.42
C ASN A 49 -8.95 -5.49 19.94
N TYR A 50 -8.07 -4.54 19.60
CA TYR A 50 -7.68 -4.38 18.19
C TYR A 50 -6.69 -5.45 17.73
N ARG A 51 -6.01 -6.16 18.63
CA ARG A 51 -5.23 -7.36 18.30
C ARG A 51 -6.08 -8.63 18.19
N ASP A 52 -7.30 -8.60 18.71
CA ASP A 52 -8.23 -9.71 18.60
C ASP A 52 -8.90 -9.66 17.21
N ILE A 53 -8.52 -10.60 16.34
CA ILE A 53 -8.97 -10.64 14.96
C ILE A 53 -10.48 -10.81 14.83
N ASP A 54 -11.15 -11.39 15.84
CA ASP A 54 -12.61 -11.55 15.84
C ASP A 54 -13.35 -10.20 15.93
N ASN A 55 -12.66 -9.13 16.33
CA ASN A 55 -13.17 -7.75 16.30
C ASN A 55 -12.95 -7.05 14.94
N TRP A 56 -12.58 -7.79 13.90
CA TRP A 56 -12.38 -7.26 12.55
C TRP A 56 -13.24 -7.99 11.52
N GLU A 57 -13.69 -7.23 10.54
CA GLU A 57 -14.43 -7.73 9.38
C GLU A 57 -13.79 -7.22 8.10
N TYR A 58 -13.49 -8.11 7.16
CA TYR A 58 -12.97 -7.70 5.86
C TYR A 58 -14.09 -7.07 5.02
N VAL A 59 -13.85 -5.87 4.50
CA VAL A 59 -14.81 -5.12 3.68
C VAL A 59 -14.20 -4.80 2.31
N THR A 60 -15.04 -4.88 1.28
CA THR A 60 -14.60 -4.62 -0.11
C THR A 60 -14.86 -3.18 -0.55
N ASP A 61 -15.82 -2.52 0.10
CA ASP A 61 -16.16 -1.12 -0.13
C ASP A 61 -16.19 -0.39 1.23
N PRO A 62 -15.21 0.48 1.53
CA PRO A 62 -15.18 1.21 2.78
C PRO A 62 -16.24 2.33 2.86
N GLU A 63 -16.77 2.81 1.72
CA GLU A 63 -17.75 3.91 1.70
C GLU A 63 -19.16 3.45 2.09
N GLU A 64 -19.48 2.17 1.90
CA GLU A 64 -20.77 1.57 2.29
C GLU A 64 -20.80 1.14 3.77
N VAL A 65 -19.68 1.23 4.49
CA VAL A 65 -19.59 0.80 5.89
C VAL A 65 -20.22 1.83 6.81
N SER A 66 -21.33 1.44 7.44
CA SER A 66 -21.89 2.21 8.55
C SER A 66 -21.06 2.00 9.82
N CYS A 67 -20.41 3.07 10.24
CA CYS A 67 -19.67 3.21 11.49
C CYS A 67 -20.64 3.63 12.59
N ILE A 68 -20.87 2.75 13.57
CA ILE A 68 -21.78 3.01 14.69
C ILE A 68 -21.00 2.74 15.98
N GLY A 69 -20.61 3.79 16.71
CA GLY A 69 -19.91 3.70 17.99
C GLY A 69 -19.06 4.93 18.32
N GLU A 70 -18.35 4.88 19.45
CA GLU A 70 -17.47 5.95 19.98
C GLU A 70 -15.96 5.60 19.81
N THR A 71 -15.56 4.80 18.81
CA THR A 71 -14.16 4.32 18.69
C THR A 71 -13.31 5.12 17.71
N ASN A 72 -12.01 5.22 18.02
CA ASN A 72 -11.01 5.98 17.24
C ASN A 72 -10.79 5.43 15.81
N ILE A 73 -11.05 4.15 15.56
CA ILE A 73 -10.99 3.55 14.23
C ILE A 73 -12.32 2.88 13.89
N CYS A 74 -12.79 3.10 12.66
CA CYS A 74 -13.88 2.34 12.08
C CYS A 74 -13.39 1.43 10.96
N VAL A 75 -12.62 1.98 10.03
CA VAL A 75 -12.08 1.23 8.89
C VAL A 75 -10.57 1.45 8.83
N LEU A 76 -9.82 0.35 8.94
CA LEU A 76 -8.40 0.28 8.74
C LEU A 76 -8.10 -0.06 7.28
N SER A 77 -7.15 0.65 6.69
CA SER A 77 -6.55 0.31 5.41
C SER A 77 -5.22 -0.38 5.61
N VAL A 78 -4.98 -1.45 4.85
CA VAL A 78 -3.72 -2.18 4.83
C VAL A 78 -3.29 -2.41 3.39
N ASP A 79 -2.02 -2.21 3.08
CA ASP A 79 -1.48 -2.53 1.76
C ASP A 79 -1.51 -4.05 1.54
N SER A 80 -2.04 -4.50 0.39
CA SER A 80 -2.02 -5.92 0.01
C SER A 80 -0.61 -6.53 0.03
N ASP A 81 0.43 -5.73 -0.21
CA ASP A 81 1.81 -6.22 -0.20
C ASP A 81 2.26 -6.64 1.21
N ASN A 82 1.58 -6.18 2.26
CA ASN A 82 1.82 -6.60 3.65
C ASN A 82 1.00 -7.85 4.04
N LEU A 83 -0.03 -8.21 3.26
CA LEU A 83 -0.96 -9.31 3.53
C LEU A 83 -0.56 -10.58 2.75
N THR A 84 0.66 -11.04 2.99
CA THR A 84 1.30 -12.10 2.17
C THR A 84 1.02 -13.52 2.64
N ALA A 85 0.52 -13.71 3.86
CA ALA A 85 0.19 -15.02 4.41
C ALA A 85 -0.85 -15.78 3.56
N PRO A 86 -0.87 -17.11 3.60
CA PRO A 86 -1.96 -17.90 3.02
C PRO A 86 -3.23 -17.78 3.89
N GLY A 87 -4.40 -17.92 3.27
CA GLY A 87 -5.68 -17.95 3.98
C GLY A 87 -6.65 -16.83 3.58
N THR A 88 -7.65 -16.62 4.43
CA THR A 88 -8.63 -15.53 4.38
C THR A 88 -7.97 -14.18 4.67
N MET A 89 -8.64 -13.08 4.33
CA MET A 89 -8.09 -11.74 4.60
C MET A 89 -7.93 -11.46 6.09
N LEU A 90 -8.78 -12.04 6.95
CA LEU A 90 -8.64 -11.91 8.41
C LEU A 90 -7.43 -12.68 8.93
N GLU A 91 -7.20 -13.91 8.46
CA GLU A 91 -5.99 -14.67 8.82
C GLU A 91 -4.70 -13.94 8.38
N LYS A 92 -4.74 -13.25 7.24
CA LYS A 92 -3.61 -12.42 6.79
C LYS A 92 -3.40 -11.17 7.62
N LEU A 93 -4.48 -10.53 8.08
CA LEU A 93 -4.40 -9.38 8.97
C LEU A 93 -3.84 -9.79 10.34
N ASP A 94 -4.28 -10.93 10.86
CA ASP A 94 -3.77 -11.51 12.10
C ASP A 94 -2.27 -11.82 12.00
N ASP A 95 -1.84 -12.44 10.90
CA ASP A 95 -0.40 -12.66 10.65
C ASP A 95 0.37 -11.33 10.55
N PHE A 96 -0.17 -10.33 9.85
CA PHE A 96 0.47 -9.01 9.76
C PHE A 96 0.67 -8.36 11.13
N PHE A 97 -0.34 -8.43 12.02
CA PHE A 97 -0.25 -7.88 13.38
C PHE A 97 0.70 -8.64 14.31
N ASN A 98 0.90 -9.93 14.08
CA ASN A 98 1.69 -10.79 14.97
C ASN A 98 3.12 -11.07 14.47
N THR A 99 3.36 -10.98 13.16
CA THR A 99 4.63 -11.32 12.52
C THR A 99 5.36 -10.09 11.99
N GLU A 100 4.66 -9.21 11.27
CA GLU A 100 5.27 -8.03 10.62
C GLU A 100 5.30 -6.80 11.55
N LEU A 101 4.31 -6.66 12.44
CA LEU A 101 4.23 -5.60 13.46
C LEU A 101 4.50 -6.16 14.88
N ALA A 102 5.53 -6.98 15.00
CA ALA A 102 5.82 -7.76 16.20
C ALA A 102 6.41 -6.93 17.37
N SER A 103 6.84 -5.69 17.13
CA SER A 103 7.40 -4.87 18.22
C SER A 103 6.32 -4.36 19.18
N PRO A 104 6.66 -4.10 20.46
CA PRO A 104 5.73 -3.48 21.39
C PRO A 104 5.27 -2.14 20.84
N ASN A 105 3.95 -1.94 20.77
CA ASN A 105 3.27 -0.75 20.23
C ASN A 105 3.23 -0.59 18.70
N GLU A 106 3.89 -1.40 17.87
CA GLU A 106 3.81 -1.20 16.41
C GLU A 106 2.39 -1.35 15.86
N VAL A 107 1.63 -2.33 16.37
CA VAL A 107 0.20 -2.45 16.01
C VAL A 107 -0.59 -1.25 16.53
N ASN A 108 -0.32 -0.77 17.75
CA ASN A 108 -0.97 0.42 18.27
C ASN A 108 -0.75 1.62 17.35
N ASP A 109 0.50 1.87 17.00
CA ASP A 109 0.92 2.99 16.16
C ASP A 109 0.26 2.84 14.79
N TYR A 110 0.23 1.64 14.22
CA TYR A 110 -0.43 1.37 12.94
C TYR A 110 -1.94 1.64 12.97
N VAL A 111 -2.66 1.17 13.99
CA VAL A 111 -4.12 1.34 14.09
C VAL A 111 -4.55 2.72 14.59
N THR A 112 -3.61 3.55 15.04
CA THR A 112 -3.85 4.94 15.47
C THR A 112 -3.31 5.97 14.49
N ASP A 113 -2.59 5.55 13.45
CA ASP A 113 -2.09 6.42 12.40
C ASP A 113 -3.24 6.86 11.48
N ASP A 114 -3.42 8.18 11.36
CA ASP A 114 -4.42 8.79 10.48
C ASP A 114 -4.19 8.41 9.00
N ASP A 115 -2.96 8.08 8.59
CA ASP A 115 -2.65 7.62 7.22
C ASP A 115 -3.23 6.23 6.91
N HIS A 116 -3.56 5.44 7.95
CA HIS A 116 -4.14 4.11 7.82
C HIS A 116 -5.65 4.07 8.14
N ILE A 117 -6.18 5.12 8.74
CA ILE A 117 -7.60 5.24 9.07
C ILE A 117 -8.38 5.85 7.90
N VAL A 118 -9.28 5.06 7.31
CA VAL A 118 -10.13 5.51 6.20
C VAL A 118 -11.39 6.20 6.71
N ALA A 119 -11.91 5.73 7.84
CA ALA A 119 -13.06 6.31 8.50
C ALA A 119 -12.88 6.22 10.01
N GLN A 120 -13.14 7.34 10.68
CA GLN A 120 -13.25 7.46 12.13
C GLN A 120 -14.73 7.45 12.50
N GLN A 121 -15.07 6.93 13.68
CA GLN A 121 -16.42 7.09 14.22
C GLN A 121 -16.52 8.49 14.83
N ASN A 122 -17.57 9.25 14.50
CA ASN A 122 -17.81 10.60 15.04
C ASN A 122 -18.36 10.56 16.47
#